data_AF-A0A1W2G5D0-F1
#
_entry.id   AF-A0A1W2G5D0-F1
#
_cell.length_a   1.000
_cell.length_b   1.000
_cell.length_c   1.000
_cell.angle_alpha   90.00
_cell.angle_beta   90.00
_cell.angle_gamma   90.00
#
_symmetry.space_group_name_H-M   'P 1'
#
loop_
_entity.id
_entity.type
_entity.pdbx_description
1 polymer ?
#
loop_
_entity_poly.entity_id
_entity_poly.type
_entity_poly.pdbx_seq_one_letter_code
_entity_poly.pdbx_strand_id
1 'polypeptide(L)'
;MKGIKSTSLSVFFIIAAIVMGLDLCCEIKQVPNLIDHYTEHKAQDGDSFWDFLVEDYIDHGKGENHHDENEHDDLPFHGNHQCQHTNILISSTIIFSVELDINPLEPSKGIYQFMFSSRYLETPFQPPRA
;
A
#
# COMPACT_ATOMS: atom_id res chain seq x y z
N MET A 1 9.39 -39.43 3.41
CA MET A 1 8.97 -38.26 4.22
C MET A 1 9.66 -36.93 3.89
N LYS A 2 10.85 -36.89 3.26
CA LYS A 2 11.49 -35.62 2.83
C LYS A 2 10.84 -34.96 1.59
N GLY A 3 10.36 -35.76 0.62
CA GLY A 3 9.72 -35.24 -0.60
C GLY A 3 8.40 -34.49 -0.36
N ILE A 4 7.55 -35.00 0.55
CA ILE A 4 6.24 -34.40 0.88
C ILE A 4 6.38 -33.01 1.52
N LYS A 5 7.46 -32.79 2.31
CA LYS A 5 7.73 -31.48 2.92
C LYS A 5 8.20 -30.44 1.89
N SER A 6 8.93 -30.87 0.86
CA SER A 6 9.40 -29.98 -0.21
C SER A 6 8.27 -29.57 -1.14
N THR A 7 7.37 -30.50 -1.51
CA THR A 7 6.24 -30.19 -2.39
C THR A 7 5.24 -29.25 -1.74
N SER A 8 4.94 -29.45 -0.45
CA SER A 8 4.08 -28.54 0.32
C SER A 8 4.63 -27.12 0.39
N LEU A 9 5.95 -26.96 0.49
CA LEU A 9 6.59 -25.64 0.55
C LEU A 9 6.52 -24.92 -0.80
N SER A 10 6.74 -25.62 -1.91
CA SER A 10 6.58 -25.05 -3.25
C SER A 10 5.14 -24.63 -3.54
N VAL A 11 4.16 -25.45 -3.16
CA VAL A 11 2.73 -25.11 -3.29
C VAL A 11 2.40 -23.87 -2.47
N PHE A 12 2.89 -23.78 -1.24
CA PHE A 12 2.70 -22.60 -0.39
C PHE A 12 3.28 -21.32 -1.04
N PHE A 13 4.49 -21.38 -1.60
CA PHE A 13 5.08 -20.23 -2.27
C PHE A 13 4.33 -19.81 -3.55
N ILE A 14 3.81 -20.78 -4.31
CA ILE A 14 2.99 -20.48 -5.49
C ILE A 14 1.68 -19.79 -5.06
N ILE A 15 1.00 -20.31 -4.03
CA ILE A 15 -0.21 -19.69 -3.48
C ILE A 15 0.11 -18.29 -2.97
N ALA A 16 1.18 -18.10 -2.21
CA ALA A 16 1.58 -16.79 -1.70
C ALA A 16 1.89 -15.80 -2.84
N ALA A 17 2.58 -16.23 -3.89
CA ALA A 17 2.88 -15.39 -5.05
C ALA A 17 1.61 -15.00 -5.83
N ILE A 18 0.65 -15.93 -5.98
CA ILE A 18 -0.64 -15.66 -6.62
C ILE A 18 -1.47 -14.71 -5.77
N VAL A 19 -1.54 -14.93 -4.45
CA VAL A 19 -2.32 -14.09 -3.51
C VAL A 19 -1.76 -12.68 -3.38
N MET A 20 -0.45 -12.50 -3.54
CA MET A 20 0.16 -11.16 -3.56
C MET A 20 0.03 -10.47 -4.92
N GLY A 21 -0.06 -11.23 -6.01
CA GLY A 21 -0.13 -10.69 -7.38
C GLY A 21 -1.55 -10.41 -7.87
N LEU A 22 -2.51 -11.19 -7.41
CA LEU A 22 -3.94 -10.96 -7.60
C LEU A 22 -4.41 -10.20 -6.37
N ASP A 23 -5.15 -9.11 -6.53
CA ASP A 23 -5.64 -8.23 -5.45
C ASP A 23 -6.73 -8.91 -4.57
N LEU A 24 -6.55 -10.19 -4.25
CA LEU A 24 -7.55 -11.06 -3.61
C LEU A 24 -7.98 -10.54 -2.24
N CYS A 25 -7.16 -9.75 -1.54
CA CYS A 25 -7.56 -9.16 -0.27
C CYS A 25 -8.76 -8.22 -0.40
N CYS A 26 -8.93 -7.56 -1.55
CA CYS A 26 -10.07 -6.71 -1.82
C CYS A 26 -11.24 -7.51 -2.39
N GLU A 27 -10.96 -8.38 -3.35
CA GLU A 27 -11.96 -9.20 -4.04
C GLU A 27 -12.65 -10.20 -3.10
N ILE A 28 -11.92 -10.79 -2.14
CA ILE A 28 -12.50 -11.73 -1.16
C ILE A 28 -13.58 -11.05 -0.30
N LYS A 29 -13.50 -9.73 -0.07
CA LYS A 29 -14.50 -9.00 0.73
C LYS A 29 -15.83 -8.86 0.00
N GLN A 30 -15.83 -8.95 -1.32
CA GLN A 30 -17.02 -8.86 -2.18
C GLN A 30 -17.68 -10.24 -2.41
N VAL A 31 -17.06 -11.33 -1.94
CA VAL A 31 -17.66 -12.69 -2.03
C VAL A 31 -19.06 -12.79 -1.41
N PRO A 32 -19.39 -12.12 -0.29
CA PRO A 32 -20.77 -12.09 0.21
C PRO A 32 -21.75 -11.49 -0.81
N ASN A 33 -21.39 -10.38 -1.45
CA ASN A 33 -22.22 -9.73 -2.48
C ASN A 33 -22.46 -10.67 -3.67
N LEU A 34 -21.43 -11.41 -4.10
CA LEU A 34 -21.55 -12.44 -5.15
C LEU A 34 -22.58 -13.51 -4.78
N ILE A 35 -22.57 -13.96 -3.53
CA ILE A 35 -23.52 -14.98 -3.05
C ILE A 35 -24.93 -14.40 -3.02
N ASP A 36 -25.10 -13.19 -2.49
CA ASP A 36 -26.40 -12.52 -2.39
C ASP A 36 -26.99 -12.29 -3.79
N HIS A 37 -26.20 -11.77 -4.74
CA HIS A 37 -26.65 -11.53 -6.12
C HIS A 37 -27.00 -12.83 -6.85
N TYR A 38 -26.21 -13.90 -6.69
CA TYR A 38 -26.59 -15.23 -7.21
C TYR A 38 -27.90 -15.73 -6.61
N THR A 39 -28.19 -15.46 -5.32
CA THR A 39 -29.47 -15.88 -4.73
C THR A 39 -30.67 -15.15 -5.34
N GLU A 40 -30.49 -13.92 -5.81
CA GLU A 40 -31.49 -13.16 -6.54
C GLU A 40 -31.75 -13.76 -7.91
N HIS A 41 -30.72 -13.99 -8.72
CA HIS A 41 -30.81 -14.69 -10.01
C HIS A 41 -31.49 -16.06 -9.89
N LYS A 42 -31.10 -16.83 -8.86
CA LYS A 42 -31.72 -18.12 -8.59
C LYS A 42 -33.20 -18.02 -8.22
N ALA A 43 -33.61 -16.95 -7.53
CA ALA A 43 -34.98 -16.76 -7.09
C ALA A 43 -35.89 -16.17 -8.18
N GLN A 44 -35.35 -15.28 -9.01
CA GLN A 44 -36.09 -14.52 -10.03
C GLN A 44 -36.08 -15.23 -11.39
N ASP A 45 -34.90 -15.64 -11.85
CA ASP A 45 -34.68 -16.20 -13.19
C ASP A 45 -34.54 -17.73 -13.18
N GLY A 46 -34.24 -18.29 -12.01
CA GLY A 46 -34.08 -19.73 -11.83
C GLY A 46 -32.71 -20.24 -12.27
N ASP A 47 -31.72 -19.35 -12.35
CA ASP A 47 -30.39 -19.64 -12.86
C ASP A 47 -29.65 -20.69 -12.04
N SER A 48 -28.85 -21.49 -12.73
CA SER A 48 -27.78 -22.22 -12.06
C SER A 48 -26.62 -21.28 -11.77
N PHE A 49 -25.77 -21.64 -10.81
CA PHE A 49 -24.57 -20.85 -10.51
C PHE A 49 -23.65 -20.67 -11.73
N TRP A 50 -23.65 -21.63 -12.66
CA TRP A 50 -22.85 -21.51 -13.87
C TRP A 50 -23.45 -20.53 -14.87
N ASP A 51 -24.78 -20.49 -14.98
CA ASP A 51 -25.48 -19.54 -15.87
C ASP A 51 -25.24 -18.11 -15.38
N PHE A 52 -25.40 -17.88 -14.08
CA PHE A 52 -25.04 -16.63 -13.39
C PHE A 52 -23.60 -16.20 -13.70
N LEU A 53 -22.60 -17.08 -13.50
CA LEU A 53 -21.21 -16.71 -13.78
C LEU A 53 -20.96 -16.37 -15.26
N VAL A 54 -21.63 -17.06 -16.19
CA VAL A 54 -21.49 -16.75 -17.61
C VAL A 54 -22.11 -15.40 -17.90
N GLU A 55 -23.31 -15.14 -17.39
CA GLU A 55 -24.04 -13.90 -17.58
C GLU A 55 -23.27 -12.70 -17.01
N ASP A 56 -22.83 -12.78 -15.75
CA ASP A 56 -22.20 -11.63 -15.10
C ASP A 56 -20.72 -11.45 -15.46
N TYR A 57 -19.96 -12.51 -15.74
CA TYR A 57 -18.50 -12.40 -15.91
C TYR A 57 -17.96 -12.62 -17.33
N ILE A 58 -18.74 -13.22 -18.25
CA ILE A 58 -18.24 -13.65 -19.56
C ILE A 58 -18.99 -13.00 -20.72
N ASP A 59 -20.31 -13.11 -20.69
CA ASP A 59 -21.20 -12.65 -21.76
C ASP A 59 -22.52 -12.27 -21.09
N HIS A 60 -22.82 -10.96 -21.04
CA HIS A 60 -23.98 -10.31 -20.38
C HIS A 60 -25.36 -10.70 -20.93
N GLY A 61 -25.49 -11.93 -21.43
CA GLY A 61 -26.72 -12.53 -21.89
C GLY A 61 -27.33 -11.78 -23.09
N LYS A 62 -28.54 -12.22 -23.43
CA LYS A 62 -29.45 -11.51 -24.35
C LYS A 62 -30.74 -11.10 -23.64
N GLY A 63 -30.83 -11.29 -22.32
CA GLY A 63 -32.01 -11.02 -21.51
C GLY A 63 -32.01 -9.56 -21.06
N GLU A 64 -33.05 -8.81 -21.43
CA GLU A 64 -33.23 -7.39 -21.08
C GLU A 64 -33.63 -7.15 -19.60
N ASN A 65 -33.50 -8.15 -18.73
CA ASN A 65 -34.17 -8.12 -17.45
C ASN A 65 -33.14 -8.07 -16.32
N HIS A 66 -33.06 -6.91 -15.66
CA HIS A 66 -32.52 -6.72 -14.31
C HIS A 66 -31.04 -6.38 -14.13
N HIS A 67 -30.27 -6.16 -15.21
CA HIS A 67 -28.90 -5.64 -15.11
C HIS A 67 -28.90 -4.12 -14.83
N ASP A 68 -29.04 -3.72 -13.56
CA ASP A 68 -28.69 -2.34 -13.16
C ASP A 68 -27.17 -2.29 -13.01
N GLU A 69 -26.48 -1.75 -14.01
CA GLU A 69 -25.01 -1.68 -14.12
C GLU A 69 -24.31 -1.19 -12.84
N ASN A 70 -25.01 -0.44 -11.98
CA ASN A 70 -24.49 0.07 -10.72
C ASN A 70 -24.39 -0.99 -9.60
N GLU A 71 -25.19 -2.07 -9.62
CA GLU A 71 -25.11 -3.15 -8.62
C GLU A 71 -23.93 -4.10 -8.87
N HIS A 72 -23.40 -4.13 -10.09
CA HIS A 72 -22.27 -4.98 -10.46
C HIS A 72 -20.92 -4.43 -9.95
N ASP A 73 -20.81 -3.13 -9.66
CA ASP A 73 -19.56 -2.50 -9.18
C ASP A 73 -19.05 -3.11 -7.85
N ASP A 74 -19.95 -3.69 -7.06
CA ASP A 74 -19.68 -4.31 -5.77
C ASP A 74 -19.44 -5.83 -5.85
N LEU A 75 -19.48 -6.41 -7.05
CA LEU A 75 -19.08 -7.80 -7.30
C LEU A 75 -17.56 -7.93 -7.43
N PRO A 76 -17.00 -9.11 -7.08
CA PRO A 76 -15.60 -9.40 -7.35
C PRO A 76 -15.24 -9.12 -8.80
N PHE A 77 -14.11 -8.43 -9.01
CA PHE A 77 -13.47 -8.12 -10.29
C PHE A 77 -14.25 -7.21 -11.24
N HIS A 78 -15.30 -6.54 -10.76
CA HIS A 78 -16.12 -5.61 -11.57
C HIS A 78 -15.81 -4.13 -11.25
N GLY A 79 -15.45 -3.82 -10.01
CA GLY A 79 -15.14 -2.45 -9.59
C GLY A 79 -13.72 -1.99 -9.97
N ASN A 80 -13.53 -0.66 -10.02
CA ASN A 80 -12.21 -0.04 -10.17
C ASN A 80 -11.63 0.32 -8.79
N HIS A 81 -11.36 -0.70 -7.97
CA HIS A 81 -10.73 -0.52 -6.66
C HIS A 81 -9.21 -0.45 -6.83
N GLN A 82 -8.63 0.75 -6.63
CA GLN A 82 -7.20 0.87 -6.37
C GLN A 82 -6.93 0.43 -4.94
N CYS A 83 -6.73 -0.87 -4.72
CA CYS A 83 -6.20 -1.28 -3.43
C CYS A 83 -4.78 -0.73 -3.29
N GLN A 84 -4.49 -0.10 -2.16
CA GLN A 84 -3.12 0.30 -1.86
C GLN A 84 -2.31 -0.97 -1.58
N HIS A 85 -1.69 -1.52 -2.62
CA HIS A 85 -0.69 -2.55 -2.46
C HIS A 85 0.46 -1.92 -1.67
N THR A 86 0.83 -2.53 -0.54
CA THR A 86 1.95 -2.05 0.29
C THR A 86 3.20 -2.00 -0.58
N ASN A 87 3.74 -0.79 -0.78
CA ASN A 87 5.01 -0.62 -1.48
C ASN A 87 6.12 -1.32 -0.70
N ILE A 88 6.64 -2.42 -1.24
CA ILE A 88 7.83 -3.07 -0.68
C ILE A 88 9.03 -2.24 -1.13
N LEU A 89 9.51 -1.36 -0.25
CA LEU A 89 10.76 -0.63 -0.47
C LEU A 89 11.95 -1.59 -0.28
N ILE A 90 12.49 -2.11 -1.37
CA ILE A 90 13.77 -2.84 -1.34
C ILE A 90 14.89 -1.80 -1.36
N SER A 91 15.31 -1.36 -0.17
CA SER A 91 16.45 -0.46 -0.04
C SER A 91 17.74 -1.21 -0.35
N SER A 92 18.44 -0.78 -1.39
CA SER A 92 19.82 -1.21 -1.63
C SER A 92 20.71 -0.55 -0.60
N THR A 93 21.49 -1.31 0.17
CA THR A 93 22.46 -0.71 1.10
C THR A 93 23.54 0.01 0.28
N ILE A 94 23.42 1.33 0.14
CA ILE A 94 24.45 2.15 -0.49
C ILE A 94 25.58 2.33 0.53
N ILE A 95 26.66 1.57 0.36
CA ILE A 95 27.89 1.75 1.13
C ILE A 95 28.70 2.83 0.41
N PHE A 96 28.84 4.01 1.02
CA PHE A 96 29.76 5.04 0.55
C PHE A 96 30.85 5.27 1.61
N SER A 97 32.09 5.42 1.15
CA SER A 97 33.22 5.82 1.97
C SER A 97 33.41 7.33 1.86
N VAL A 98 33.31 8.04 2.98
CA VAL A 98 33.67 9.46 3.05
C VAL A 98 35.17 9.55 3.26
N GLU A 99 35.91 9.96 2.24
CA GLU A 99 37.31 10.35 2.39
C GLU A 99 37.33 11.75 3.03
N LEU A 100 37.70 11.82 4.30
CA LEU A 100 37.85 13.08 5.02
C LEU A 100 39.16 13.74 4.58
N ASP A 101 39.07 14.63 3.60
CA ASP A 101 40.16 15.54 3.27
C ASP A 101 40.21 16.69 4.29
N ILE A 102 40.82 16.41 5.44
CA ILE A 102 41.05 17.40 6.49
C ILE A 102 42.25 18.25 6.06
N ASN A 103 42.02 19.20 5.15
CA ASN A 103 42.98 20.25 4.91
C ASN A 103 43.16 21.05 6.21
N PRO A 104 44.39 21.21 6.73
CA PRO A 104 44.61 22.08 7.88
C PRO A 104 44.12 23.47 7.49
N LEU A 105 43.21 24.05 8.31
CA LEU A 105 42.83 25.44 8.12
C LEU A 105 44.11 26.27 8.17
N GLU A 106 44.50 26.86 7.04
CA GLU A 106 45.33 28.05 7.04
C GLU A 106 44.71 29.01 8.07
N PRO A 107 45.47 29.49 9.08
CA PRO A 107 44.92 30.40 10.07
C PRO A 107 44.51 31.68 9.34
N SER A 108 43.24 31.73 8.93
CA SER A 108 42.73 32.80 8.10
C SER A 108 42.90 34.10 8.88
N LYS A 109 43.45 35.10 8.19
CA LYS A 109 43.44 36.50 8.59
C LYS A 109 41.99 36.93 8.85
N GLY A 110 41.53 36.72 10.06
CA GLY A 110 40.12 36.86 10.40
C GLY A 110 39.88 36.76 11.91
N ILE A 111 40.72 37.41 12.71
CA ILE A 111 40.39 37.66 14.11
C ILE A 111 39.30 38.73 14.11
N TYR A 112 38.04 38.32 14.28
CA TYR A 112 36.98 39.27 14.60
C TYR A 112 37.18 39.74 16.05
N GLN A 113 37.77 40.93 16.21
CA GLN A 113 37.90 41.56 17.51
C GLN A 113 36.78 42.59 17.68
N PHE A 114 35.73 42.19 18.39
CA PHE A 114 34.66 43.09 18.78
C PHE A 114 35.05 43.84 20.05
N MET A 115 35.12 45.17 19.97
CA MET A 115 35.21 46.05 21.14
C MET A 115 33.82 46.60 21.44
N PHE A 116 33.16 46.07 22.46
CA PHE A 116 31.93 46.65 22.97
C PHE A 116 32.27 47.72 24.01
N SER A 117 31.83 48.95 23.77
CA SER A 117 31.87 50.03 24.74
C SER A 117 30.43 50.50 24.97
N SER A 118 29.84 50.10 26.10
CA SER A 118 28.55 50.61 26.57
C SER A 118 28.74 51.23 27.96
N ARG A 119 28.17 52.41 28.19
CA ARG A 119 28.04 53.00 29.54
C ARG A 119 26.92 52.37 30.38
N TYR A 120 26.05 51.58 29.76
CA TYR A 120 24.97 50.86 30.44
C TYR A 120 25.34 49.37 30.42
N LEU A 121 26.04 48.98 31.48
CA LEU A 121 26.37 47.59 31.77
C LEU A 121 25.20 46.95 32.54
N GLU A 122 24.76 45.79 32.07
CA GLU A 122 24.22 44.69 32.89
C GLU A 122 22.84 44.85 33.57
N THR A 123 21.75 45.15 32.84
CA THR A 123 20.39 45.11 33.45
C THR A 123 19.26 44.35 32.73
N PRO A 124 19.28 43.95 31.44
CA PRO A 124 18.15 43.18 30.93
C PRO A 124 18.16 41.69 31.34
N PHE A 125 19.33 41.13 31.72
CA PHE A 125 19.51 39.70 31.91
C PHE A 125 20.12 39.31 33.27
N GLN A 126 19.75 39.99 34.37
CA GLN A 126 20.03 39.43 35.69
C GLN A 126 18.87 38.55 36.16
N PRO A 127 19.12 37.33 36.66
CA PRO A 127 18.06 36.51 37.24
C PRO A 127 17.45 37.19 38.47
N PRO A 128 16.20 36.85 38.84
CA PRO A 128 15.52 37.44 39.99
C PRO A 128 16.33 37.23 41.26
N ARG A 129 16.52 38.30 42.04
CA ARG A 129 17.15 38.21 43.35
C ARG A 129 16.09 37.77 44.36
N ALA A 130 16.43 36.77 45.19
CA ALA A 130 15.58 36.26 46.26
C ALA A 130 15.49 37.24 47.43
#